data_AF-A0A024S7M6-F1
#
_entry.id   AF-A0A024S7M6-F1
#
_cell.length_a   1.000
_cell.length_b   1.000
_cell.length_c   1.000
_cell.angle_alpha   90.00
_cell.angle_beta   90.00
_cell.angle_gamma   90.00
#
_symmetry.space_group_name_H-M   'P 1'
#
loop_
_entity.id
_entity.type
_entity.pdbx_description
1 polymer ?
#
loop_
_entity_poly.entity_id
_entity_poly.type
_entity_poly.pdbx_seq_one_letter_code
_entity_poly.pdbx_strand_id
1 'polypeptide(L)'
;ARIDLVEWEYELWRRLGIPLATDGSLFYLVPDQQLLDACQVAASFGYYPETTESLHVAYPSELSGLGVRYNIDDRAEKFLGHDCFRRLVFLPLSWSGLDFRDLELIEIRYSGMPGHTFNIWTVPLAAASTAMMRVICAEPRTSRLRRRLKAHLVNLLVYALFDTSYEGDYEEIIGNEVPLSESEVSEIGNAVARIKSWEMRDGEEWIRENLIKLVSG
;
A
#
# COMPACT_ATOMS: atom_id res chain seq x y z
N ALA A 1 -24.01 10.18 -5.16
CA ALA A 1 -23.89 8.79 -4.69
C ALA A 1 -22.88 8.74 -3.54
N ARG A 2 -23.00 7.81 -2.60
CA ARG A 2 -21.95 7.54 -1.61
C ARG A 2 -20.99 6.53 -2.24
N ILE A 3 -19.72 6.90 -2.33
CA ILE A 3 -18.65 6.02 -2.84
C ILE A 3 -17.81 5.58 -1.65
N ASP A 4 -17.62 4.28 -1.52
CA ASP A 4 -16.73 3.71 -0.52
C ASP A 4 -15.30 3.72 -1.08
N LEU A 5 -14.45 4.54 -0.48
CA LEU A 5 -13.02 4.59 -0.80
C LEU A 5 -12.25 3.79 0.25
N VAL A 6 -11.36 2.92 -0.22
CA VAL A 6 -10.45 2.15 0.62
C VAL A 6 -9.04 2.63 0.35
N GLU A 7 -8.33 3.10 1.37
CA GLU A 7 -6.96 3.57 1.24
C GLU A 7 -6.02 2.48 0.72
N TRP A 8 -5.13 2.88 -0.19
CA TRP A 8 -4.12 2.00 -0.74
C TRP A 8 -2.78 2.73 -0.92
N GLU A 9 -1.70 1.97 -1.07
CA GLU A 9 -0.32 2.46 -1.19
C GLU A 9 0.04 3.52 -0.14
N TYR A 10 0.45 4.74 -0.52
CA TYR A 10 1.04 5.72 0.40
C TYR A 10 0.16 6.07 1.59
N GLU A 11 -1.13 6.29 1.36
CA GLU A 11 -2.06 6.63 2.44
C GLU A 11 -2.20 5.47 3.43
N LEU A 12 -2.25 4.24 2.91
CA LEU A 12 -2.25 3.03 3.72
C LEU A 12 -0.92 2.81 4.46
N TRP A 13 0.22 2.97 3.78
CA TRP A 13 1.55 2.80 4.39
C TRP A 13 1.79 3.78 5.53
N ARG A 14 1.43 5.05 5.33
CA ARG A 14 1.51 6.07 6.38
C ARG A 14 0.63 5.68 7.56
N ARG A 15 -0.57 5.15 7.32
CA ARG A 15 -1.46 4.70 8.40
C ARG A 15 -0.92 3.48 9.15
N LEU A 16 -0.23 2.59 8.45
CA LEU A 16 0.44 1.44 9.04
C LEU A 16 1.78 1.79 9.71
N GLY A 17 2.12 3.09 9.80
CA GLY A 17 3.30 3.58 10.52
C GLY A 17 4.59 3.60 9.72
N ILE A 18 4.55 3.39 8.40
CA ILE A 18 5.75 3.45 7.56
C ILE A 18 6.14 4.92 7.30
N PRO A 19 7.38 5.34 7.62
CA PRO A 19 7.84 6.71 7.42
C PRO A 19 8.19 6.96 5.94
N LEU A 20 7.18 7.31 5.12
CA LEU A 20 7.39 7.60 3.70
C LEU A 20 7.11 9.07 3.38
N ALA A 21 8.03 9.68 2.63
CA ALA A 21 7.76 10.95 1.97
C ALA A 21 6.69 10.72 0.89
N THR A 22 5.54 11.40 1.03
CA THR A 22 4.50 11.43 0.03
C THR A 22 4.68 12.66 -0.86
N ASP A 23 4.48 12.51 -2.15
CA ASP A 23 4.35 13.63 -3.07
C ASP A 23 2.94 14.25 -3.06
N GLY A 24 2.01 13.65 -2.30
CA GLY A 24 0.61 14.04 -2.23
C GLY A 24 -0.29 13.27 -3.20
N SER A 25 0.22 12.24 -3.88
CA SER A 25 -0.59 11.33 -4.69
C SER A 25 -1.52 10.47 -3.81
N LEU A 26 -2.73 10.24 -4.30
CA LEU A 26 -3.83 9.55 -3.63
C LEU A 26 -4.19 8.26 -4.37
N PHE A 27 -4.25 7.15 -3.65
CA PHE A 27 -4.58 5.83 -4.19
C PHE A 27 -5.73 5.23 -3.40
N TYR A 28 -6.78 4.86 -4.12
CA TYR A 28 -7.94 4.22 -3.52
C TYR A 28 -8.32 2.96 -4.27
N LEU A 29 -8.56 1.89 -3.52
CA LEU A 29 -9.36 0.77 -4.00
C LEU A 29 -10.84 1.17 -3.88
N VAL A 30 -11.61 0.88 -4.92
CA VAL A 30 -13.03 1.22 -5.04
C VAL A 30 -13.79 -0.06 -5.36
N PRO A 31 -14.92 -0.36 -4.69
CA PRO A 31 -15.77 -1.47 -5.08
C PRO A 31 -16.05 -1.44 -6.58
N ASP A 32 -15.85 -2.55 -7.26
CA ASP A 32 -15.87 -2.66 -8.73
C ASP A 32 -17.12 -2.01 -9.35
N GLN A 33 -18.27 -2.21 -8.71
CA GLN A 33 -19.56 -1.66 -9.12
C GLN A 33 -19.69 -0.14 -8.96
N GLN A 34 -18.86 0.48 -8.11
CA GLN A 34 -18.81 1.92 -7.86
C GLN A 34 -17.68 2.62 -8.63
N LEU A 35 -16.80 1.86 -9.32
CA LEU A 35 -15.64 2.44 -10.00
C LEU A 35 -16.04 3.49 -11.04
N LEU A 36 -17.10 3.24 -11.82
CA LEU A 36 -17.63 4.20 -12.77
C LEU A 36 -18.14 5.48 -12.08
N ASP A 37 -18.84 5.34 -10.96
CA ASP A 37 -19.36 6.48 -10.18
C ASP A 37 -18.20 7.32 -9.62
N ALA A 38 -17.13 6.69 -9.13
CA ALA A 38 -15.92 7.37 -8.68
C ALA A 38 -15.27 8.19 -9.80
N CYS A 39 -15.18 7.61 -11.00
CA CYS A 39 -14.68 8.29 -12.19
C CYS A 39 -15.58 9.48 -12.59
N GLN A 40 -16.90 9.35 -12.48
CA GLN A 40 -17.84 10.45 -12.76
C GLN A 40 -17.71 11.58 -11.74
N VAL A 41 -17.49 11.26 -10.47
CA VAL A 41 -17.20 12.28 -9.45
C VAL A 41 -15.91 13.02 -9.78
N ALA A 42 -14.82 12.32 -10.11
CA ALA A 42 -13.58 12.98 -10.54
C ALA A 42 -13.79 13.88 -11.77
N ALA A 43 -14.55 13.42 -12.77
CA ALA A 43 -14.90 14.21 -13.94
C ALA A 43 -15.72 15.47 -13.58
N SER A 44 -16.60 15.40 -12.57
CA SER A 44 -17.37 16.57 -12.11
C SER A 44 -16.49 17.66 -11.46
N PHE A 45 -15.29 17.28 -10.98
CA PHE A 45 -14.28 18.21 -10.50
C PHE A 45 -13.30 18.67 -11.60
N GLY A 46 -13.53 18.29 -12.86
CA GLY A 46 -12.71 18.67 -14.01
C GLY A 46 -11.48 17.78 -14.24
N TYR A 47 -11.38 16.64 -13.54
CA TYR A 47 -10.29 15.68 -13.76
C TYR A 47 -10.64 14.69 -14.87
N TYR A 48 -9.71 14.49 -15.80
CA TYR A 48 -9.87 13.55 -16.92
C TYR A 48 -8.86 12.41 -16.81
N PRO A 49 -9.24 11.18 -17.18
CA PRO A 49 -8.31 10.05 -17.15
C PRO A 49 -7.09 10.26 -18.04
N GLU A 50 -5.92 9.97 -17.48
CA GLU A 50 -4.63 10.06 -18.16
C GLU A 50 -4.22 8.72 -18.80
N THR A 51 -3.52 8.79 -19.93
CA THR A 51 -2.93 7.63 -20.57
C THR A 51 -1.52 7.38 -20.02
N THR A 52 -0.94 6.21 -20.32
CA THR A 52 0.46 5.92 -19.94
C THR A 52 1.48 6.77 -20.69
N GLU A 53 1.05 7.36 -21.80
CA GLU A 53 1.86 8.25 -22.65
C GLU A 53 1.89 9.67 -22.05
N SER A 54 0.77 10.14 -21.50
CA SER A 54 0.68 11.46 -20.86
C SER A 54 1.15 11.46 -19.40
N LEU A 55 0.93 10.36 -18.68
CA LEU A 55 1.39 10.18 -17.31
C LEU A 55 2.14 8.85 -17.16
N HIS A 56 3.45 8.97 -17.04
CA HIS A 56 4.32 7.81 -16.81
C HIS A 56 4.00 7.12 -15.48
N VAL A 57 4.03 5.79 -15.52
CA VAL A 57 3.82 4.94 -14.34
C VAL A 57 4.92 5.19 -13.32
N ALA A 58 4.53 5.69 -12.15
CA ALA A 58 5.43 5.92 -11.04
C ALA A 58 5.30 4.83 -9.98
N TYR A 59 4.09 4.29 -9.79
CA TYR A 59 3.75 3.43 -8.65
C TYR A 59 3.46 1.98 -9.03
N PRO A 60 3.60 1.02 -8.09
CA PRO A 60 3.32 -0.38 -8.37
C PRO A 60 1.91 -0.59 -8.88
N SER A 61 0.88 -0.12 -8.17
CA SER A 61 -0.54 -0.34 -8.51
C SER A 61 -0.88 0.05 -9.95
N GLU A 62 -0.30 1.12 -10.47
CA GLU A 62 -0.47 1.57 -11.86
C GLU A 62 0.04 0.55 -12.90
N LEU A 63 1.04 -0.28 -12.56
CA LEU A 63 1.55 -1.34 -13.44
C LEU A 63 0.53 -2.46 -13.67
N SER A 64 -0.54 -2.54 -12.87
CA SER A 64 -1.64 -3.50 -13.12
C SER A 64 -2.38 -3.19 -14.43
N GLY A 65 -2.37 -1.93 -14.87
CA GLY A 65 -3.20 -1.46 -16.00
C GLY A 65 -4.70 -1.44 -15.71
N LEU A 66 -5.14 -1.77 -14.50
CA LEU A 66 -6.55 -1.80 -14.11
C LEU A 66 -7.03 -0.48 -13.50
N GLY A 67 -6.09 0.36 -13.04
CA GLY A 67 -6.40 1.62 -12.40
C GLY A 67 -6.75 2.74 -13.39
N VAL A 68 -7.74 3.55 -13.04
CA VAL A 68 -8.01 4.83 -13.70
C VAL A 68 -7.20 5.92 -13.00
N ARG A 69 -6.41 6.67 -13.76
CA ARG A 69 -5.41 7.61 -13.23
C ARG A 69 -5.74 9.03 -13.67
N TYR A 70 -5.51 9.98 -12.79
CA TYR A 70 -5.76 11.40 -13.02
C TYR A 70 -4.54 12.20 -12.57
N ASN A 71 -4.20 13.25 -13.31
CA ASN A 71 -3.30 14.30 -12.84
C ASN A 71 -4.14 15.33 -12.05
N ILE A 72 -3.78 15.57 -10.79
CA ILE A 72 -4.49 16.52 -9.92
C ILE A 72 -3.68 17.78 -9.62
N ASP A 73 -2.56 18.00 -10.31
CA ASP A 73 -1.83 19.26 -10.26
C ASP A 73 -2.33 20.26 -11.30
N ASP A 74 -2.70 21.45 -10.82
CA ASP A 74 -3.14 22.58 -11.66
C ASP A 74 -2.01 23.20 -12.49
N ARG A 75 -0.74 22.94 -12.13
CA ARG A 75 0.43 23.44 -12.84
C ARG A 75 1.51 22.37 -12.86
N ALA A 76 1.97 22.02 -14.05
CA ALA A 76 3.20 21.27 -14.27
C ALA A 76 4.40 22.12 -13.82
N GLU A 77 4.59 22.31 -12.51
CA GLU A 77 5.82 22.88 -11.98
C GLU A 77 6.89 21.80 -12.10
N LYS A 78 7.59 21.82 -13.24
CA LYS A 78 8.80 21.03 -13.49
C LYS A 78 9.88 21.47 -12.52
N PHE A 79 9.87 20.93 -11.31
CA PHE A 79 11.00 21.06 -10.41
C PHE A 79 12.08 20.04 -10.80
N LEU A 80 13.23 20.56 -11.19
CA LEU A 80 14.51 19.83 -11.22
C LEU A 80 14.52 18.52 -12.05
N GLY A 81 13.85 18.50 -13.21
CA GLY A 81 13.97 17.39 -14.17
C GLY A 81 13.26 16.10 -13.74
N HIS A 82 12.46 16.13 -12.67
CA HIS A 82 11.57 15.06 -12.27
C HIS A 82 10.12 15.53 -12.41
N ASP A 83 9.32 14.72 -13.09
CA ASP A 83 7.88 14.93 -13.23
C ASP A 83 7.19 14.60 -11.88
N CYS A 84 7.19 15.56 -10.97
CA CYS A 84 6.47 15.48 -9.70
C CYS A 84 5.01 15.91 -9.91
N PHE A 85 4.20 14.99 -10.44
CA PHE A 85 2.76 15.16 -10.54
C PHE A 85 2.07 14.42 -9.42
N ARG A 86 1.20 15.09 -8.66
CA ARG A 86 0.24 14.45 -7.78
C ARG A 86 -0.78 13.72 -8.62
N ARG A 87 -1.02 12.47 -8.25
CA ARG A 87 -1.91 11.57 -8.97
C ARG A 87 -3.12 11.26 -8.10
N LEU A 88 -4.28 11.09 -8.72
CA LEU A 88 -5.39 10.37 -8.12
C LEU A 88 -5.57 9.08 -8.89
N VAL A 89 -5.59 7.94 -8.20
CA VAL A 89 -5.74 6.62 -8.82
C VAL A 89 -6.85 5.84 -8.16
N PHE A 90 -7.81 5.40 -8.98
CA PHE A 90 -8.86 4.47 -8.58
C PHE A 90 -8.56 3.09 -9.15
N LEU A 91 -8.47 2.08 -8.28
CA LEU A 91 -8.29 0.69 -8.65
C LEU A 91 -9.50 -0.14 -8.20
N PRO A 92 -9.88 -1.21 -8.92
CA PRO A 92 -10.95 -2.09 -8.47
C PRO A 92 -10.54 -2.82 -7.18
N LEU A 93 -11.43 -2.88 -6.19
CA LEU A 93 -11.19 -3.56 -4.92
C LEU A 93 -10.91 -5.05 -5.13
N SER A 94 -11.57 -5.68 -6.10
CA SER A 94 -11.34 -7.09 -6.44
C SER A 94 -9.90 -7.41 -6.84
N TRP A 95 -9.13 -6.44 -7.37
CA TRP A 95 -7.75 -6.65 -7.78
C TRP A 95 -6.84 -7.04 -6.61
N SER A 96 -7.06 -6.49 -5.42
CA SER A 96 -6.27 -6.83 -4.23
C SER A 96 -6.74 -8.13 -3.56
N GLY A 97 -7.90 -8.66 -3.96
CA GLY A 97 -8.57 -9.78 -3.31
C GLY A 97 -9.11 -9.46 -1.91
N LEU A 98 -9.15 -8.18 -1.51
CA LEU A 98 -9.78 -7.73 -0.27
C LEU A 98 -11.31 -7.79 -0.38
N ASP A 99 -11.94 -8.00 0.76
CA ASP A 99 -13.37 -7.87 0.95
C ASP A 99 -13.66 -6.92 2.13
N PHE A 100 -14.90 -6.46 2.27
CA PHE A 100 -15.26 -5.50 3.33
C PHE A 100 -15.04 -6.01 4.76
N ARG A 101 -14.89 -7.32 4.97
CA ARG A 101 -14.64 -7.90 6.30
C ARG A 101 -13.18 -7.77 6.70
N ASP A 102 -12.26 -7.58 5.75
CA ASP A 102 -10.86 -7.24 6.06
C ASP A 102 -10.61 -5.74 6.15
N LEU A 103 -11.66 -4.90 6.07
CA LEU A 103 -11.53 -3.45 6.13
C LEU A 103 -11.98 -2.90 7.47
N GLU A 104 -11.34 -1.82 7.89
CA GLU A 104 -11.72 -1.05 9.06
C GLU A 104 -12.24 0.32 8.63
N LEU A 105 -13.43 0.69 9.09
CA LEU A 105 -13.96 2.03 8.86
C LEU A 105 -13.39 2.97 9.91
N ILE A 106 -12.84 4.08 9.44
CA ILE A 106 -12.21 5.08 10.29
C ILE A 106 -12.71 6.47 9.94
N GLU A 107 -12.68 7.34 10.94
CA GLU A 107 -12.98 8.76 10.79
C GLU A 107 -11.70 9.52 10.49
N ILE A 108 -11.66 10.24 9.36
CA ILE A 108 -10.59 11.18 9.02
C ILE A 108 -11.09 12.61 9.12
N ARG A 109 -10.18 13.48 9.55
CA ARG A 109 -10.39 14.93 9.63
C ARG A 109 -9.43 15.60 8.68
N TYR A 110 -9.97 16.38 7.74
CA TYR A 110 -9.15 17.15 6.83
C TYR A 110 -8.84 18.50 7.46
N SER A 111 -7.56 18.88 7.50
CA SER A 111 -7.11 20.14 8.13
C SER A 111 -7.77 21.38 7.52
N GLY A 112 -8.09 21.34 6.22
CA GLY A 112 -8.81 22.42 5.52
C GLY A 112 -10.32 22.47 5.79
N MET A 113 -10.90 21.47 6.47
CA MET A 113 -12.32 21.42 6.81
C MET A 113 -12.54 20.93 8.25
N PRO A 114 -12.15 21.73 9.27
CA PRO A 114 -12.11 21.30 10.67
C PRO A 114 -13.49 20.96 11.28
N GLY A 115 -14.59 21.29 10.60
CA GLY A 115 -15.96 20.96 11.02
C GLY A 115 -16.56 19.71 10.36
N HIS A 116 -15.82 19.05 9.46
CA HIS A 116 -16.31 17.88 8.73
C HIS A 116 -15.45 16.67 9.03
N THR A 117 -16.13 15.57 9.31
CA THR A 117 -15.53 14.26 9.46
C THR A 117 -15.93 13.42 8.25
N PHE A 118 -14.97 12.70 7.69
CA PHE A 118 -15.20 11.81 6.56
C PHE A 118 -14.89 10.40 7.00
N ASN A 119 -15.74 9.47 6.59
CA ASN A 119 -15.48 8.05 6.82
C ASN A 119 -14.73 7.52 5.61
N ILE A 120 -13.61 6.85 5.87
CA ILE A 120 -12.83 6.15 4.85
C ILE A 120 -12.55 4.73 5.33
N TRP A 121 -12.51 3.79 4.40
CA TRP A 121 -12.08 2.44 4.71
C TRP A 121 -10.57 2.38 4.68
N THR A 122 -9.98 1.64 5.61
CA THR A 122 -8.56 1.33 5.63
C THR A 122 -8.34 -0.15 5.80
N VAL A 123 -7.09 -0.58 5.63
CA VAL A 123 -6.72 -2.00 5.61
C VAL A 123 -5.76 -2.28 6.78
N PRO A 124 -6.13 -3.14 7.75
CA PRO A 124 -5.22 -3.55 8.80
C PRO A 124 -3.98 -4.24 8.25
N LEU A 125 -2.88 -4.23 9.01
CA LEU A 125 -1.59 -4.78 8.59
C LEU A 125 -1.71 -6.22 8.03
N ALA A 126 -2.40 -7.11 8.74
CA ALA A 126 -2.58 -8.50 8.33
C ALA A 126 -3.30 -8.61 6.97
N ALA A 127 -4.39 -7.85 6.80
CA ALA A 127 -5.15 -7.81 5.55
C ALA A 127 -4.33 -7.19 4.40
N ALA A 128 -3.56 -6.14 4.67
CA ALA A 128 -2.69 -5.50 3.69
C ALA A 128 -1.57 -6.45 3.22
N SER A 129 -0.89 -7.12 4.16
CA SER A 129 0.18 -8.08 3.85
C SER A 129 -0.34 -9.28 3.06
N THR A 130 -1.50 -9.83 3.44
CA THR A 130 -2.11 -10.95 2.72
C THR A 130 -2.59 -10.54 1.33
N ALA A 131 -3.22 -9.37 1.18
CA ALA A 131 -3.63 -8.83 -0.12
C ALA A 131 -2.43 -8.62 -1.06
N MET A 132 -1.35 -8.01 -0.58
CA MET A 132 -0.11 -7.89 -1.38
C MET A 132 0.41 -9.26 -1.80
N MET A 133 0.34 -10.27 -0.93
CA MET A 133 0.81 -11.61 -1.25
C MET A 133 -0.05 -12.32 -2.30
N ARG A 134 -1.38 -12.14 -2.25
CA ARG A 134 -2.29 -12.62 -3.30
C ARG A 134 -1.91 -12.01 -4.65
N VAL A 135 -1.73 -10.70 -4.72
CA VAL A 135 -1.34 -10.01 -5.97
C VAL A 135 0.04 -10.49 -6.46
N ILE A 136 1.03 -10.59 -5.57
CA ILE A 136 2.37 -11.08 -5.91
C ILE A 136 2.35 -12.50 -6.48
N CYS A 137 1.47 -13.37 -5.96
CA CYS A 137 1.33 -14.74 -6.44
C CYS A 137 0.52 -14.84 -7.74
N ALA A 138 -0.49 -14.00 -7.93
CA ALA A 138 -1.28 -13.93 -9.16
C ALA A 138 -0.45 -13.42 -10.35
N GLU A 139 0.54 -12.56 -10.09
CA GLU A 139 1.38 -11.96 -11.12
C GLU A 139 2.46 -12.90 -11.68
N PRO A 140 2.75 -12.86 -13.00
CA PRO A 140 3.86 -13.59 -13.61
C PRO A 140 5.20 -13.31 -12.93
N ARG A 141 6.10 -14.30 -12.89
CA ARG A 141 7.43 -14.15 -12.26
C ARG A 141 8.27 -13.02 -12.88
N THR A 142 8.07 -12.74 -14.16
CA THR A 142 8.75 -11.68 -14.91
C THR A 142 8.09 -10.30 -14.76
N SER A 143 6.93 -10.21 -14.10
CA SER A 143 6.16 -8.97 -13.94
C SER A 143 6.94 -7.94 -13.11
N ARG A 144 6.98 -6.70 -13.62
CA ARG A 144 7.54 -5.55 -12.88
C ARG A 144 6.71 -5.23 -11.64
N LEU A 145 5.38 -5.37 -11.74
CA LEU A 145 4.46 -5.20 -10.62
C LEU A 145 4.83 -6.15 -9.47
N ARG A 146 4.98 -7.44 -9.78
CA ARG A 146 5.38 -8.45 -8.80
C ARG A 146 6.67 -8.08 -8.06
N ARG A 147 7.69 -7.63 -8.79
CA ARG A 147 8.98 -7.26 -8.19
C ARG A 147 8.84 -6.07 -7.25
N ARG A 148 8.11 -5.03 -7.66
CA ARG A 148 7.89 -3.83 -6.83
C ARG A 148 7.04 -4.14 -5.59
N LEU A 149 5.96 -4.89 -5.74
CA LEU A 149 5.15 -5.29 -4.60
C LEU A 149 5.92 -6.14 -3.59
N LYS A 150 6.83 -7.02 -4.04
CA LYS A 150 7.72 -7.76 -3.12
C LYS A 150 8.56 -6.82 -2.27
N ALA A 151 9.20 -5.82 -2.88
CA ALA A 151 9.98 -4.83 -2.15
C ALA A 151 9.12 -4.05 -1.15
N HIS A 152 7.92 -3.64 -1.56
CA HIS A 152 6.99 -2.91 -0.70
C HIS A 152 6.48 -3.75 0.46
N LEU A 153 6.19 -5.04 0.22
CA LEU A 153 5.79 -5.95 1.28
C LEU A 153 6.92 -6.16 2.30
N VAL A 154 8.16 -6.34 1.84
CA VAL A 154 9.31 -6.47 2.74
C VAL A 154 9.43 -5.21 3.60
N ASN A 155 9.41 -4.02 3.00
CA ASN A 155 9.46 -2.77 3.75
C ASN A 155 8.31 -2.66 4.75
N LEU A 156 7.07 -2.98 4.32
CA LEU A 156 5.90 -2.99 5.20
C LEU A 156 6.10 -3.90 6.41
N LEU A 157 6.59 -5.12 6.21
CA LEU A 157 6.82 -6.06 7.30
C LEU A 157 7.95 -5.61 8.23
N VAL A 158 9.06 -5.09 7.67
CA VAL A 158 10.19 -4.59 8.45
C VAL A 158 9.75 -3.46 9.37
N TYR A 159 9.18 -2.38 8.82
CA TYR A 159 8.75 -1.22 9.61
C TYR A 159 7.61 -1.54 10.58
N ALA A 160 6.73 -2.50 10.25
CA ALA A 160 5.57 -2.79 11.09
C ALA A 160 5.83 -3.84 12.18
N LEU A 161 6.85 -4.70 12.03
CA LEU A 161 7.10 -5.83 12.93
C LEU A 161 8.42 -5.75 13.69
N PHE A 162 9.38 -4.97 13.22
CA PHE A 162 10.69 -4.80 13.85
C PHE A 162 10.86 -3.39 14.37
N ASP A 163 11.73 -3.21 15.36
CA ASP A 163 12.05 -1.89 15.87
C ASP A 163 13.01 -1.18 14.92
N THR A 164 12.47 -0.34 14.05
CA THR A 164 13.26 0.47 13.12
C THR A 164 13.59 1.85 13.69
N SER A 165 13.35 2.10 14.99
CA SER A 165 13.66 3.39 15.63
C SER A 165 15.16 3.71 15.63
N TYR A 166 16.00 2.71 15.37
CA TYR A 166 17.45 2.80 15.28
C TYR A 166 17.98 3.32 13.93
N GLU A 167 17.14 3.64 12.94
CA GLU A 167 17.58 4.24 11.64
C GLU A 167 18.31 5.61 11.78
N GLY A 168 18.47 6.14 13.00
CA GLY A 168 19.33 7.29 13.31
C GLY A 168 20.77 6.95 13.76
N ASP A 169 21.01 5.74 14.26
CA ASP A 169 22.33 5.23 14.64
C ASP A 169 22.64 4.09 13.67
N TYR A 170 23.44 4.35 12.64
CA TYR A 170 23.82 3.32 11.67
C TYR A 170 24.50 2.15 12.39
N GLU A 171 23.77 1.07 12.71
CA GLU A 171 24.40 -0.21 12.96
C GLU A 171 25.18 -0.55 11.70
N GLU A 172 26.48 -0.80 11.85
CA GLU A 172 27.31 -1.28 10.75
C GLU A 172 26.59 -2.48 10.13
N ILE A 173 26.38 -2.46 8.81
CA ILE A 173 25.77 -3.60 8.11
C ILE A 173 26.73 -4.77 8.24
N ILE A 174 26.53 -5.58 9.27
CA ILE A 174 27.34 -6.76 9.53
C ILE A 174 26.92 -7.82 8.51
N GLY A 175 27.86 -8.34 7.73
CA GLY A 175 27.55 -9.30 6.68
C GLY A 175 26.89 -10.59 7.22
N ASN A 176 26.18 -11.32 6.36
CA ASN A 176 25.45 -12.56 6.67
C ASN A 176 26.27 -13.70 7.33
N GLU A 177 27.58 -13.52 7.50
CA GLU A 177 28.46 -14.47 8.18
C GLU A 177 28.48 -14.30 9.70
N VAL A 178 27.94 -13.19 10.22
CA VAL A 178 27.84 -12.95 11.66
C VAL A 178 26.53 -13.52 12.18
N PRO A 179 26.57 -14.38 13.23
CA PRO A 179 25.35 -14.88 13.86
C PRO A 179 24.50 -13.73 14.40
N LEU A 180 23.19 -13.86 14.26
CA LEU A 180 22.22 -12.93 14.87
C LEU A 180 22.44 -12.87 16.39
N SER A 181 22.35 -11.65 16.93
CA SER A 181 22.30 -11.39 18.35
C SER A 181 21.04 -11.97 19.00
N GLU A 182 21.07 -12.13 20.32
CA GLU A 182 19.89 -12.59 21.08
C GLU A 182 18.69 -11.63 20.91
N SER A 183 18.95 -10.33 20.73
CA SER A 183 17.90 -9.32 20.49
C SER A 183 17.24 -9.55 19.13
N GLU A 184 18.03 -9.69 18.07
CA GLU A 184 17.51 -9.96 16.71
C GLU A 184 16.71 -11.27 16.66
N VAL A 185 17.19 -12.33 17.31
CA VAL A 185 16.47 -13.62 17.41
C VAL A 185 15.13 -13.45 18.14
N SER A 186 15.11 -12.65 19.22
CA SER A 186 13.89 -12.34 19.97
C SER A 186 12.89 -11.55 19.13
N GLU A 187 13.35 -10.54 18.39
CA GLU A 187 12.51 -9.74 17.49
C GLU A 187 11.90 -10.58 16.37
N ILE A 188 12.69 -11.43 15.72
CA ILE A 188 12.18 -12.39 14.73
C ILE A 188 11.12 -13.30 15.38
N GLY A 189 11.37 -13.80 16.58
CA GLY A 189 10.42 -14.61 17.34
C GLY A 189 9.09 -13.90 17.58
N ASN A 190 9.14 -12.62 17.97
CA ASN A 190 7.96 -11.77 18.19
C ASN A 190 7.21 -11.49 16.89
N ALA A 191 7.92 -11.18 15.80
CA ALA A 191 7.34 -10.98 14.47
C ALA A 191 6.60 -12.24 13.99
N VAL A 192 7.23 -13.42 14.13
CA VAL A 192 6.62 -14.72 13.79
C VAL A 192 5.40 -14.99 14.66
N ALA A 193 5.46 -14.74 15.97
CA ALA A 193 4.31 -14.93 16.86
C ALA A 193 3.13 -14.04 16.47
N ARG A 194 3.42 -12.77 16.11
CA ARG A 194 2.40 -11.82 15.65
C ARG A 194 1.77 -12.25 14.32
N ILE A 195 2.55 -12.72 13.35
CA ILE A 195 1.99 -13.26 12.09
C ILE A 195 1.14 -14.51 12.34
N LYS A 196 1.55 -15.38 13.27
CA LYS A 196 0.78 -16.58 13.64
C LYS A 196 -0.57 -16.25 14.27
N SER A 197 -0.68 -15.13 15.00
CA SER A 197 -1.94 -14.70 15.58
C SER A 197 -2.89 -14.03 14.59
N TRP A 198 -2.47 -13.76 13.35
CA TRP A 198 -3.34 -13.18 12.34
C TRP A 198 -4.43 -14.16 11.91
N GLU A 199 -5.66 -13.66 11.85
CA GLU A 199 -6.77 -14.39 11.27
C GLU A 199 -6.52 -14.54 9.76
N MET A 200 -6.58 -15.79 9.28
CA MET A 200 -6.41 -16.13 7.87
C MET A 200 -7.74 -16.62 7.34
N ARG A 201 -8.04 -16.31 6.08
CA ARG A 201 -9.23 -16.90 5.45
C ARG A 201 -8.99 -18.37 5.15
N ASP A 202 -10.07 -19.10 4.91
CA ASP A 202 -10.01 -20.50 4.52
C ASP A 202 -9.09 -20.69 3.29
N GLY A 203 -8.12 -21.60 3.42
CA GLY A 203 -7.17 -21.89 2.35
C GLY A 203 -6.01 -20.88 2.22
N GLU A 204 -5.85 -19.93 3.15
CA GLU A 204 -4.77 -18.94 3.11
C GLU A 204 -3.63 -19.20 4.09
N GLU A 205 -3.61 -20.37 4.74
CA GLU A 205 -2.52 -20.75 5.64
C GLU A 205 -1.14 -20.71 4.95
N TRP A 206 -1.09 -21.04 3.66
CA TRP A 206 0.14 -20.93 2.86
C TRP A 206 0.66 -19.48 2.79
N ILE A 207 -0.22 -18.46 2.84
CA ILE A 207 0.20 -17.06 2.88
C ILE A 207 0.91 -16.79 4.20
N ARG A 208 0.32 -17.22 5.33
CA ARG A 208 0.94 -17.10 6.65
C ARG A 208 2.33 -17.75 6.67
N GLU A 209 2.46 -18.97 6.15
CA GLU A 209 3.75 -19.67 6.08
C GLU A 209 4.79 -18.91 5.26
N ASN A 210 4.40 -18.30 4.13
CA ASN A 210 5.30 -17.52 3.31
C ASN A 210 5.71 -16.21 3.99
N LEU A 211 4.79 -15.53 4.69
CA LEU A 211 5.10 -14.33 5.47
C LEU A 211 6.06 -14.65 6.61
N ILE A 212 5.87 -15.78 7.30
CA ILE A 212 6.79 -16.26 8.35
C ILE A 212 8.18 -16.49 7.76
N LYS A 213 8.29 -17.18 6.61
CA LYS A 213 9.59 -17.39 5.93
C LYS A 213 10.26 -16.08 5.55
N LEU A 214 9.48 -15.09 5.09
CA LEU A 214 10.02 -13.78 4.73
C LEU A 214 10.61 -13.02 5.92
N VAL A 215 10.02 -13.13 7.11
CA VAL A 215 10.53 -12.44 8.31
C VAL A 215 11.59 -13.24 9.06
N SER A 216 11.65 -14.56 8.89
CA SER A 216 12.62 -15.42 9.58
C SER A 216 13.95 -15.60 8.86
N GLY A 217 14.01 -15.29 7.55
CA GLY A 217 15.14 -15.63 6.68
C GLY A 217 15.05 -17.04 6.13
#